data_AF-V6YYQ4-F1
#
_entry.id   AF-V6YYQ4-F1
#
_cell.length_a   1.000
_cell.length_b   1.000
_cell.length_c   1.000
_cell.angle_alpha   90.00
_cell.angle_beta   90.00
_cell.angle_gamma   90.00
#
_symmetry.space_group_name_H-M   'P 1'
#
loop_
_entity.id
_entity.type
_entity.pdbx_description
1 polymer ?
#
loop_
_entity_poly.entity_id
_entity_poly.type
_entity_poly.pdbx_seq_one_letter_code
_entity_poly.pdbx_strand_id
1 'polypeptide(L)'
;MLRLKELRTKKGISLNKLSKELEKKYGLVVSDSQLSFYENEKRRPRDEKIWDDLANYFQVSVSYLLGYSNNPKQYEDEIVFKNNNTGHIFSFSPKASYEEEKKKIEQKILTALKDEAVVISDKDIQNIFSLIDSTRLDNPNTYQGKQFVQDVLDKNTDLTNMILELKDDGFSLVFEDFETTQKPRQNDGKGKD
;
A
#
# COMPACT_ATOMS: atom_id res chain seq x y z
N MET A 1 10.27 7.45 -14.45
CA MET A 1 10.52 7.08 -15.87
C MET A 1 10.02 5.66 -16.07
N LEU A 2 9.34 5.40 -17.19
CA LEU A 2 8.81 4.09 -17.54
C LEU A 2 9.96 3.06 -17.68
N ARG A 3 9.83 1.93 -17.00
CA ARG A 3 10.86 0.88 -16.94
C ARG A 3 10.72 -0.21 -18.00
N LEU A 4 9.75 -0.09 -18.92
CA LEU A 4 9.47 -1.11 -19.93
C LEU A 4 10.72 -1.46 -20.78
N LYS A 5 11.44 -0.44 -21.25
CA LYS A 5 12.66 -0.62 -22.05
C LYS A 5 13.77 -1.29 -21.24
N GLU A 6 13.97 -0.86 -20.00
CA GLU A 6 14.94 -1.44 -19.08
C GLU A 6 14.63 -2.93 -18.83
N LEU A 7 13.39 -3.26 -18.49
CA LEU A 7 12.95 -4.64 -18.25
C LEU A 7 13.11 -5.52 -19.49
N ARG A 8 12.70 -5.02 -20.67
CA ARG A 8 12.84 -5.74 -21.94
C ARG A 8 14.30 -6.00 -22.28
N THR A 9 15.17 -4.99 -22.14
CA THR A 9 16.60 -5.11 -22.45
C THR A 9 17.33 -6.01 -21.45
N LYS A 10 17.01 -5.92 -20.15
CA LYS A 10 17.51 -6.84 -19.12
C LYS A 10 17.12 -8.29 -19.40
N LYS A 11 15.93 -8.53 -19.96
CA LYS A 11 15.47 -9.86 -20.42
C LYS A 11 16.07 -10.29 -21.76
N GLY A 12 16.80 -9.41 -22.46
CA GLY A 12 17.50 -9.73 -23.71
C GLY A 12 16.59 -9.99 -24.91
N ILE A 13 15.38 -9.41 -24.96
CA ILE A 13 14.42 -9.66 -26.04
C ILE A 13 14.18 -8.42 -26.91
N SER A 14 13.87 -8.65 -28.19
CA SER A 14 13.44 -7.60 -29.12
C SER A 14 11.98 -7.19 -28.89
N LEU A 15 11.58 -6.03 -29.40
CA LEU A 15 10.17 -5.58 -29.39
C LEU A 15 9.25 -6.57 -30.12
N ASN A 16 9.71 -7.12 -31.25
CA ASN A 16 8.96 -8.15 -31.99
C ASN A 16 8.75 -9.42 -31.16
N LYS A 17 9.78 -9.87 -30.44
CA LYS A 17 9.67 -11.04 -29.55
C LYS A 17 8.71 -10.76 -28.39
N LEU A 18 8.81 -9.58 -27.76
CA LEU A 18 7.88 -9.18 -26.70
C LEU A 18 6.43 -9.18 -27.20
N SER A 19 6.14 -8.55 -28.34
CA SER A 19 4.83 -8.51 -28.99
C SER A 19 4.24 -9.92 -29.16
N LYS A 20 4.99 -10.85 -29.76
CA LYS A 20 4.58 -12.24 -29.96
C LYS A 20 4.33 -13.00 -28.66
N GLU A 21 5.16 -12.78 -27.63
CA GLU A 21 4.97 -13.43 -26.34
C GLU A 21 3.75 -12.89 -25.59
N LEU A 22 3.45 -11.59 -25.70
CA LEU A 22 2.26 -10.97 -25.11
C LEU A 22 0.98 -11.50 -25.76
N GLU A 23 0.95 -11.58 -27.08
CA GLU A 23 -0.17 -12.17 -27.82
C GLU A 23 -0.37 -13.64 -27.43
N LYS A 24 0.71 -14.43 -27.39
CA LYS A 24 0.64 -15.86 -27.05
C LYS A 24 0.19 -16.14 -25.62
N LYS A 25 0.66 -15.35 -24.63
CA LYS A 25 0.41 -15.62 -23.20
C LYS A 25 -0.85 -14.95 -22.67
N TYR A 26 -1.19 -13.77 -23.18
CA TYR A 26 -2.25 -12.93 -22.63
C TYR A 26 -3.33 -12.56 -23.66
N GLY A 27 -3.18 -12.98 -24.93
CA GLY A 27 -4.06 -12.53 -26.02
C GLY A 27 -3.88 -11.05 -26.37
N LEU A 28 -2.81 -10.42 -25.86
CA LEU A 28 -2.59 -8.99 -26.01
C LEU A 28 -1.91 -8.67 -27.35
N VAL A 29 -2.67 -8.15 -28.30
CA VAL A 29 -2.18 -7.75 -29.62
C VAL A 29 -1.63 -6.32 -29.57
N VAL A 30 -0.31 -6.19 -29.47
CA VAL A 30 0.41 -4.91 -29.52
C VAL A 30 1.60 -5.01 -30.47
N SER A 31 1.74 -4.06 -31.40
CA SER A 31 2.86 -4.05 -32.37
C SER A 31 4.17 -3.59 -31.74
N ASP A 32 5.29 -3.91 -32.39
CA ASP A 32 6.61 -3.40 -32.02
C ASP A 32 6.69 -1.86 -32.00
N SER A 33 6.00 -1.22 -32.93
CA SER A 33 5.90 0.24 -33.04
C SER A 33 5.11 0.83 -31.86
N GLN A 34 4.01 0.20 -31.46
CA GLN A 34 3.26 0.59 -30.27
C GLN A 34 4.10 0.44 -29.00
N LEU A 35 4.76 -0.72 -28.83
CA LEU A 35 5.66 -0.95 -27.71
C LEU A 35 6.82 0.05 -27.68
N SER A 36 7.38 0.41 -28.84
CA SER A 36 8.40 1.46 -28.95
C SER A 36 7.86 2.83 -28.52
N PHE A 37 6.62 3.19 -28.91
CA PHE A 37 6.02 4.44 -28.44
C PHE A 37 5.78 4.43 -26.93
N TYR A 38 5.40 3.28 -26.36
CA TYR A 38 5.25 3.14 -24.91
C TYR A 38 6.61 3.32 -24.23
N GLU A 39 7.64 2.57 -24.64
CA GLU A 39 9.00 2.63 -24.08
C GLU A 39 9.62 4.03 -24.05
N ASN A 40 9.28 4.87 -25.04
CA ASN A 40 9.78 6.24 -25.14
C ASN A 40 8.77 7.28 -24.61
N GLU A 41 7.73 6.84 -23.91
CA GLU A 41 6.66 7.66 -23.33
C GLU A 41 5.97 8.60 -24.34
N LYS A 42 6.09 8.32 -25.65
CA LYS A 42 5.50 9.11 -26.75
C LYS A 42 3.99 8.92 -26.83
N ARG A 43 3.49 7.81 -26.32
CA ARG A 43 2.07 7.47 -26.29
C ARG A 43 1.79 6.58 -25.09
N ARG A 44 0.57 6.66 -24.56
CA ARG A 44 0.02 5.70 -23.61
C ARG A 44 -1.09 4.87 -24.27
N PRO A 45 -1.25 3.58 -23.90
CA PRO A 45 -2.40 2.80 -24.30
C PRO A 45 -3.69 3.44 -23.76
N ARG A 46 -4.82 3.19 -24.46
CA ARG A 46 -6.14 3.60 -23.96
C ARG A 46 -6.69 2.62 -22.93
N ASP A 47 -6.35 1.35 -23.12
CA ASP A 47 -6.70 0.27 -22.22
C ASP A 47 -5.56 0.06 -21.22
N GLU A 48 -5.84 0.31 -19.95
CA GLU A 48 -4.85 0.16 -18.88
C GLU A 48 -4.49 -1.32 -18.63
N LYS A 49 -5.33 -2.28 -19.05
CA LYS A 49 -5.03 -3.72 -18.98
C LYS A 49 -3.71 -4.08 -19.68
N ILE A 50 -3.29 -3.27 -20.65
CA ILE A 50 -2.00 -3.40 -21.31
C ILE A 50 -0.86 -3.31 -20.30
N TRP A 51 -0.95 -2.43 -19.30
CA TRP A 51 0.06 -2.33 -18.25
C TRP A 51 0.05 -3.52 -17.32
N ASP A 52 -1.13 -4.06 -17.00
CA ASP A 52 -1.27 -5.26 -16.17
C ASP A 52 -0.60 -6.46 -16.85
N ASP A 53 -0.91 -6.71 -18.13
CA ASP A 53 -0.33 -7.81 -18.89
C ASP A 53 1.20 -7.65 -19.07
N LEU A 54 1.68 -6.42 -19.28
CA LEU A 54 3.12 -6.12 -19.33
C LEU A 54 3.80 -6.37 -17.99
N ALA A 55 3.20 -5.90 -16.89
CA ALA A 55 3.72 -6.07 -15.53
C ALA A 55 3.78 -7.56 -15.17
N ASN A 56 2.71 -8.31 -15.45
CA ASN A 56 2.63 -9.77 -15.34
C ASN A 56 3.74 -10.48 -16.15
N TYR A 57 3.98 -10.05 -17.38
CA TYR A 57 5.00 -10.65 -18.24
C TYR A 57 6.43 -10.49 -17.69
N PHE A 58 6.69 -9.35 -17.05
CA PHE A 58 7.98 -9.04 -16.42
C PHE A 58 8.06 -9.45 -14.95
N GLN A 59 6.97 -9.95 -14.38
CA GLN A 59 6.84 -10.34 -12.98
C GLN A 59 7.19 -9.19 -12.02
N VAL A 60 6.65 -8.01 -12.31
CA VAL A 60 6.84 -6.80 -11.49
C VAL A 60 5.51 -6.14 -11.17
N SER A 61 5.47 -5.28 -10.15
CA SER A 61 4.30 -4.43 -9.88
C SER A 61 4.03 -3.45 -11.04
N VAL A 62 2.75 -3.12 -11.26
CA VAL A 62 2.36 -2.13 -12.28
C VAL A 62 2.99 -0.77 -11.99
N SER A 63 3.00 -0.33 -10.73
CA SER A 63 3.67 0.91 -10.33
C SER A 63 5.17 0.91 -10.60
N TYR A 64 5.85 -0.23 -10.44
CA TYR A 64 7.26 -0.32 -10.78
C TYR A 64 7.48 -0.25 -12.28
N LEU A 65 6.69 -0.97 -13.08
CA LEU A 65 6.75 -0.89 -14.54
C LEU A 65 6.61 0.57 -14.99
N LEU A 66 5.64 1.29 -14.45
CA LEU A 66 5.31 2.67 -14.79
C LEU A 66 6.26 3.73 -14.20
N GLY A 67 7.16 3.35 -13.30
CA GLY A 67 8.13 4.27 -12.72
C GLY A 67 7.65 5.05 -11.49
N TYR A 68 6.51 4.66 -10.90
CA TYR A 68 5.91 5.32 -9.73
C TYR A 68 6.34 4.73 -8.38
N SER A 69 6.85 3.48 -8.39
CA SER A 69 7.41 2.81 -7.20
C SER A 69 8.81 2.30 -7.50
N ASN A 70 9.66 2.21 -6.47
CA ASN A 70 10.96 1.52 -6.56
C ASN A 70 10.88 0.05 -6.15
N ASN A 71 9.73 -0.42 -5.67
CA ASN A 71 9.52 -1.81 -5.29
C ASN A 71 9.06 -2.64 -6.49
N PRO A 72 9.92 -3.50 -7.06
CA PRO A 72 9.55 -4.33 -8.21
C PRO A 72 8.59 -5.46 -7.84
N LYS A 73 8.44 -5.77 -6.55
CA LYS A 73 7.70 -6.97 -6.11
C LYS A 73 6.27 -6.92 -6.61
N GLN A 74 5.90 -7.96 -7.35
CA GLN A 74 4.53 -8.23 -7.73
C GLN A 74 3.82 -8.99 -6.62
N TYR A 75 2.55 -8.70 -6.39
CA TYR A 75 1.73 -9.35 -5.39
C TYR A 75 0.46 -9.91 -6.05
N GLU A 76 -0.02 -11.05 -5.55
CA GLU A 76 -1.25 -11.67 -6.07
C GLU A 76 -2.50 -10.84 -5.76
N ASP A 77 -2.48 -10.11 -4.64
CA ASP A 77 -3.53 -9.20 -4.21
C ASP A 77 -3.21 -7.74 -4.58
N GLU A 78 -2.38 -7.51 -5.60
CA GLU A 78 -2.09 -6.16 -6.06
C GLU A 78 -3.36 -5.46 -6.55
N ILE A 79 -3.65 -4.32 -5.95
CA ILE A 79 -4.75 -3.45 -6.37
C ILE A 79 -4.15 -2.23 -7.06
N VAL A 80 -4.66 -1.92 -8.25
CA VAL A 80 -4.20 -0.82 -9.11
C VAL A 80 -5.24 0.32 -9.09
N PHE A 81 -4.79 1.52 -8.74
CA PHE A 81 -5.58 2.74 -8.69
C PHE A 81 -5.11 3.72 -9.73
N LYS A 82 -6.05 4.49 -10.26
CA LYS A 82 -5.77 5.68 -11.04
C LYS A 82 -6.28 6.90 -10.30
N ASN A 83 -5.39 7.85 -10.05
CA ASN A 83 -5.80 9.15 -9.55
C ASN A 83 -6.46 9.93 -10.70
N ASN A 84 -7.76 10.19 -10.60
CA ASN A 84 -8.54 10.81 -11.68
C ASN A 84 -8.11 12.25 -11.99
N ASN A 85 -7.51 12.95 -11.03
CA ASN A 85 -7.08 14.34 -11.20
C ASN A 85 -5.71 14.43 -11.91
N THR A 86 -4.82 13.48 -11.66
CA THR A 86 -3.42 13.51 -12.17
C THR A 86 -3.14 12.46 -13.26
N GLY A 87 -4.01 11.46 -13.41
CA GLY A 87 -3.80 10.30 -14.25
C GLY A 87 -2.69 9.35 -13.76
N HIS A 88 -2.14 9.60 -12.56
CA HIS A 88 -1.11 8.75 -11.96
C HIS A 88 -1.69 7.39 -11.56
N ILE A 89 -0.91 6.34 -11.83
CA ILE A 89 -1.27 4.98 -11.46
C ILE A 89 -0.49 4.59 -10.21
N PHE A 90 -1.20 4.11 -9.22
CA PHE A 90 -0.66 3.58 -7.97
C PHE A 90 -1.03 2.11 -7.88
N SER A 91 -0.21 1.31 -7.24
CA SER A 91 -0.50 -0.09 -6.98
C SER A 91 0.11 -0.50 -5.67
N PHE A 92 -0.63 -1.28 -4.90
CA PHE A 92 -0.19 -1.79 -3.62
C PHE A 92 -0.82 -3.14 -3.33
N SER A 93 -0.22 -3.89 -2.41
CA SER A 93 -0.77 -5.13 -1.86
C SER A 93 -1.32 -4.85 -0.48
N PRO A 94 -2.65 -4.94 -0.26
CA PRO A 94 -3.23 -4.80 1.07
C PRO A 94 -2.54 -5.71 2.09
N LYS A 95 -2.31 -6.98 1.75
CA LYS A 95 -1.66 -7.92 2.66
C LYS A 95 -0.23 -7.53 2.97
N ALA A 96 0.57 -7.18 1.96
CA ALA A 96 1.97 -6.81 2.20
C ALA A 96 2.09 -5.53 3.04
N SER A 97 1.28 -4.52 2.72
CA SER A 97 1.21 -3.28 3.50
C SER A 97 0.80 -3.56 4.95
N TYR A 98 -0.21 -4.42 5.13
CA TYR A 98 -0.69 -4.82 6.45
C TYR A 98 0.40 -5.52 7.27
N GLU A 99 1.12 -6.48 6.67
CA GLU A 99 2.20 -7.20 7.34
C GLU A 99 3.38 -6.28 7.72
N GLU A 100 3.72 -5.31 6.88
CA GLU A 100 4.74 -4.31 7.18
C GLU A 100 4.32 -3.39 8.35
N GLU A 101 3.06 -2.96 8.37
CA GLU A 101 2.53 -2.13 9.44
C GLU A 101 2.36 -2.89 10.76
N LYS A 102 1.85 -4.12 10.70
CA LYS A 102 1.75 -5.04 11.84
C LYS A 102 3.09 -5.15 12.56
N LYS A 103 4.17 -5.40 11.82
CA LYS A 103 5.54 -5.47 12.38
C LYS A 103 5.97 -4.16 13.05
N LYS A 104 5.64 -3.01 12.47
CA LYS A 104 5.95 -1.69 13.07
C LYS A 104 5.19 -1.49 14.37
N ILE A 105 3.90 -1.85 14.41
CA ILE A 105 3.06 -1.77 15.61
C ILE A 105 3.61 -2.69 16.71
N GLU A 106 3.87 -3.97 16.38
CA GLU A 106 4.46 -4.94 17.31
C GLU A 106 5.78 -4.41 17.88
N GLN A 107 6.69 -3.90 17.04
CA GLN A 107 7.96 -3.31 17.48
C GLN A 107 7.77 -2.12 18.41
N LYS A 108 6.82 -1.22 18.12
CA LYS A 108 6.51 -0.07 18.98
C LYS A 108 5.98 -0.51 20.34
N ILE A 109 5.08 -1.49 20.38
CA ILE A 109 4.56 -2.05 21.63
C ILE A 109 5.68 -2.71 22.44
N LEU A 110 6.52 -3.54 21.81
CA LEU A 110 7.67 -4.14 22.50
C LEU A 110 8.63 -3.10 23.05
N THR A 111 8.85 -2.01 22.32
CA THR A 111 9.70 -0.91 22.76
C THR A 111 9.11 -0.25 24.00
N ALA A 112 7.82 0.10 23.98
CA ALA A 112 7.14 0.68 25.14
C ALA A 112 7.18 -0.23 26.37
N LEU A 113 6.92 -1.54 26.21
CA LEU A 113 6.98 -2.50 27.33
C LEU A 113 8.40 -2.61 27.91
N LYS A 114 9.43 -2.52 27.08
CA LYS A 114 10.84 -2.55 27.51
C LYS A 114 11.23 -1.28 28.25
N ASP A 115 10.84 -0.12 27.73
CA ASP A 115 11.18 1.19 28.30
C ASP A 115 10.58 1.36 29.70
N GLU A 116 9.39 0.79 29.95
CA GLU A 116 8.71 0.78 31.25
C GLU A 116 9.10 -0.43 32.14
N ALA A 117 10.08 -1.23 31.73
CA ALA A 117 10.55 -2.42 32.44
C ALA A 117 9.43 -3.41 32.84
N VAL A 118 8.42 -3.57 31.99
CA VAL A 118 7.28 -4.46 32.23
C VAL A 118 7.74 -5.92 32.21
N VAL A 119 7.46 -6.66 33.29
CA VAL A 119 7.72 -8.10 33.37
C VAL A 119 6.47 -8.86 32.93
N ILE A 120 6.53 -9.47 31.75
CA ILE A 120 5.43 -10.20 31.11
C ILE A 120 5.98 -11.42 30.36
N SER A 121 5.19 -12.49 30.24
CA SER A 121 5.61 -13.70 29.52
C SER A 121 5.52 -13.52 28.00
N ASP A 122 6.38 -14.21 27.25
CA ASP A 122 6.30 -14.22 25.78
C ASP A 122 4.91 -14.66 25.28
N LYS A 123 4.27 -15.61 25.98
CA LYS A 123 2.91 -16.07 25.65
C LYS A 123 1.90 -14.93 25.75
N ASP A 124 1.99 -14.10 26.79
CA ASP A 124 1.05 -12.99 26.98
C ASP A 124 1.30 -11.87 25.98
N ILE A 125 2.56 -11.62 25.61
CA ILE A 125 2.91 -10.72 24.50
C ILE A 125 2.24 -11.21 23.19
N GLN A 126 2.34 -12.50 22.89
CA GLN A 126 1.70 -13.08 21.70
C GLN A 126 0.17 -13.00 21.76
N ASN A 127 -0.43 -13.17 22.95
CA ASN A 127 -1.87 -12.99 23.14
C ASN A 127 -2.30 -11.53 22.86
N ILE A 128 -1.52 -10.55 23.32
CA ILE A 128 -1.76 -9.12 23.04
C ILE A 128 -1.72 -8.86 21.54
N PHE A 129 -0.68 -9.32 20.84
CA PHE A 129 -0.58 -9.16 19.38
C PHE A 129 -1.72 -9.84 18.65
N SER A 130 -2.09 -11.05 19.07
CA SER A 130 -3.22 -11.79 18.47
C SER A 130 -4.54 -11.05 18.66
N LEU A 131 -4.78 -10.47 19.84
CA LEU A 131 -5.97 -9.68 20.12
C LEU A 131 -6.04 -8.45 19.22
N ILE A 132 -4.95 -7.67 19.14
CA ILE A 132 -4.86 -6.50 18.26
C ILE A 132 -5.13 -6.92 16.80
N ASP A 133 -4.43 -7.94 16.30
CA ASP A 133 -4.55 -8.41 14.92
C ASP A 133 -5.96 -8.88 14.56
N SER A 134 -6.66 -9.51 15.51
CA SER A 134 -8.02 -10.04 15.34
C SER A 134 -9.12 -8.99 15.33
N THR A 135 -8.84 -7.80 15.88
CA THR A 135 -9.82 -6.72 16.07
C THR A 135 -9.64 -5.58 15.06
N ARG A 136 -8.55 -5.61 14.28
CA ARG A 136 -8.24 -4.64 13.24
C ARG A 136 -9.21 -4.70 12.07
N LEU A 137 -9.99 -3.64 11.88
CA LEU A 137 -10.90 -3.48 10.73
C LEU A 137 -10.16 -3.39 9.40
N ASP A 138 -8.89 -2.99 9.40
CA ASP A 138 -8.05 -2.90 8.21
C ASP A 138 -7.29 -4.20 7.91
N ASN A 139 -7.55 -5.29 8.63
CA ASN A 139 -6.92 -6.58 8.38
C ASN A 139 -7.46 -7.26 7.11
N PRO A 140 -6.73 -7.24 5.98
CA PRO A 140 -7.24 -7.71 4.69
C PRO A 140 -7.37 -9.24 4.63
N ASN A 141 -6.91 -9.95 5.66
CA ASN A 141 -7.04 -11.40 5.78
C ASN A 141 -8.39 -11.82 6.38
N THR A 142 -9.16 -10.88 6.95
CA THR A 142 -10.49 -11.13 7.55
C THR A 142 -11.62 -10.78 6.58
N TYR A 143 -12.84 -11.29 6.82
CA TYR A 143 -14.01 -10.91 6.01
C TYR A 143 -14.32 -9.42 6.17
N GLN A 144 -14.35 -8.94 7.40
CA GLN A 144 -14.61 -7.53 7.74
C GLN A 144 -13.57 -6.62 7.09
N GLY A 145 -12.29 -6.98 7.16
CA GLY A 145 -11.26 -6.12 6.58
C GLY A 145 -11.20 -6.14 5.07
N LYS A 146 -11.63 -7.22 4.40
CA LYS A 146 -11.85 -7.18 2.95
C LYS A 146 -12.97 -6.21 2.57
N GLN A 147 -14.09 -6.23 3.30
CA GLN A 147 -15.19 -5.28 3.09
C GLN A 147 -14.75 -3.85 3.39
N PHE A 148 -14.03 -3.62 4.49
CA PHE A 148 -13.49 -2.31 4.84
C PHE A 148 -12.54 -1.78 3.78
N VAL A 149 -11.58 -2.60 3.31
CA VAL A 149 -10.72 -2.25 2.18
C VAL A 149 -11.60 -1.92 0.98
N GLN A 150 -12.52 -2.79 0.58
CA GLN A 150 -13.39 -2.52 -0.57
C GLN A 150 -14.20 -1.22 -0.42
N ASP A 151 -14.72 -0.90 0.76
CA ASP A 151 -15.44 0.36 1.03
C ASP A 151 -14.51 1.59 1.00
N VAL A 152 -13.28 1.47 1.50
CA VAL A 152 -12.23 2.49 1.33
C VAL A 152 -11.97 2.73 -0.16
N LEU A 153 -11.97 1.67 -0.96
CA LEU A 153 -11.67 1.71 -2.39
C LEU A 153 -12.86 2.15 -3.27
N ASP A 154 -14.08 1.77 -2.91
CA ASP A 154 -15.30 1.95 -3.72
C ASP A 154 -16.09 3.21 -3.35
N LYS A 155 -16.10 3.61 -2.07
CA LYS A 155 -17.02 4.66 -1.58
C LYS A 155 -16.34 5.97 -1.23
N ASN A 156 -15.03 6.00 -1.02
CA ASN A 156 -14.38 7.19 -0.48
C ASN A 156 -13.65 7.99 -1.56
N THR A 157 -14.35 9.00 -2.05
CA THR A 157 -13.73 10.21 -2.61
C THR A 157 -13.00 11.06 -1.55
N ASP A 158 -13.08 10.72 -0.24
CA ASP A 158 -12.45 11.45 0.86
C ASP A 158 -12.26 10.59 2.14
N LEU A 159 -11.03 10.51 2.66
CA LEU A 159 -10.64 9.83 3.91
C LEU A 159 -11.31 10.45 5.14
N THR A 160 -11.64 11.74 5.08
CA THR A 160 -12.20 12.50 6.21
C THR A 160 -13.60 11.99 6.60
N ASN A 161 -14.45 11.71 5.60
CA ASN A 161 -15.81 11.23 5.85
C ASN A 161 -15.82 9.84 6.45
N MET A 162 -14.95 8.95 5.97
CA MET A 162 -14.76 7.62 6.58
C MET A 162 -14.34 7.71 8.04
N ILE A 163 -13.41 8.60 8.40
CA ILE A 163 -12.98 8.78 9.80
C ILE A 163 -14.16 9.26 10.66
N LEU A 164 -15.00 10.16 10.14
CA LEU A 164 -16.19 10.64 10.85
C LEU A 164 -17.22 9.51 11.05
N GLU A 165 -17.50 8.71 10.04
CA GLU A 165 -18.42 7.55 10.15
C GLU A 165 -17.91 6.53 11.17
N LEU A 166 -16.61 6.20 11.13
CA LEU A 166 -16.01 5.29 12.10
C LEU A 166 -16.13 5.81 13.55
N LYS A 167 -15.99 7.13 13.75
CA LYS A 167 -16.17 7.75 15.07
C LYS A 167 -17.61 7.62 15.58
N ASP A 168 -18.59 7.85 14.72
CA ASP A 168 -20.01 7.71 15.06
C ASP A 168 -20.37 6.26 15.44
N ASP A 169 -19.70 5.28 14.82
CA ASP A 169 -19.84 3.85 15.13
C ASP A 169 -19.02 3.39 16.35
N GLY A 170 -18.39 4.33 17.07
CA GLY A 170 -17.65 4.05 18.31
C GLY A 170 -16.22 3.58 18.11
N PHE A 171 -15.67 3.69 16.89
CA PHE A 171 -14.25 3.47 16.64
C PHE A 171 -13.46 4.76 16.85
N SER A 172 -12.36 4.67 17.59
CA SER A 172 -11.41 5.78 17.72
C SER A 172 -10.18 5.52 16.84
N LEU A 173 -9.78 6.51 16.06
CA LEU A 173 -8.48 6.47 15.41
C LEU A 173 -7.41 6.70 16.48
N VAL A 174 -6.72 5.64 16.90
CA VAL A 174 -5.78 5.64 18.05
C VAL A 174 -4.64 6.68 17.91
N PHE A 175 -4.47 7.30 16.74
CA PHE A 175 -3.45 8.32 16.47
C PHE A 175 -3.92 9.77 16.63
N GLU A 176 -5.20 10.07 16.84
CA GLU A 176 -5.66 11.47 16.94
C GLU A 176 -5.49 12.09 18.35
N ASP A 177 -5.34 11.30 19.41
CA ASP A 177 -5.28 11.83 20.79
C ASP A 177 -3.86 12.11 21.32
N PHE A 178 -2.82 12.05 20.50
CA PHE A 178 -1.45 12.36 20.96
C PHE A 178 -1.06 13.85 20.91
N GLU A 179 -1.94 14.75 20.43
CA GLU A 179 -1.69 16.20 20.44
C GLU A 179 -2.67 17.00 21.31
N THR A 180 -2.93 16.60 22.57
CA THR A 180 -3.48 17.56 23.58
C THR A 180 -2.97 17.39 25.01
N THR A 181 -1.89 16.65 25.27
CA THR A 181 -1.28 16.57 26.62
C THR A 181 0.10 17.22 26.72
N GLN A 182 0.28 18.40 26.13
CA GLN A 182 1.21 19.36 26.73
C GLN A 182 0.50 20.06 27.91
N LYS A 183 0.69 19.51 29.11
CA LYS A 183 0.33 20.16 30.39
C LYS A 183 0.80 21.63 30.39
N PRO A 184 -0.03 22.61 30.78
CA PRO A 184 0.51 23.82 31.38
C PRO A 184 1.22 23.40 32.67
N ARG A 185 2.50 23.73 32.78
CA ARG A 185 3.25 23.60 34.04
C ARG A 185 2.46 24.26 35.16
N GLN A 186 2.13 23.50 36.20
CA GLN A 186 1.84 24.06 37.52
C GLN A 186 3.02 24.96 37.88
N ASN A 187 2.75 26.25 38.04
CA ASN A 187 3.69 27.18 38.64
C ASN A 187 3.21 27.48 40.05
N ASP A 188 3.34 26.47 40.93
CA ASP A 188 3.34 26.67 42.38
C ASP A 188 4.80 26.72 42.83
N GLY A 189 5.27 27.92 43.21
CA GLY A 189 6.64 28.11 43.63
C GLY A 189 6.97 29.54 44.06
N LYS A 190 6.54 29.89 45.28
CA LYS A 190 6.89 31.08 46.06
C LYS A 190 8.38 31.49 46.00
N GLY A 191 8.61 32.80 45.92
CA GLY A 191 9.62 33.57 46.67
C GLY A 191 9.02 34.95 46.92
N LYS A 192 8.70 35.40 48.14
CA LYS A 192 9.63 35.93 49.16
C LYS A 192 10.72 36.77 48.51
N ASP A 193 10.49 38.08 48.37
CA ASP A 193 10.85 39.09 49.37
C ASP A 193 9.86 40.26 49.33
#